data_AF-A0A0Q7WPB7-F1
#
_entry.id   AF-A0A0Q7WPB7-F1
#
_cell.length_a   1.000
_cell.length_b   1.000
_cell.length_c   1.000
_cell.angle_alpha   90.00
_cell.angle_beta   90.00
_cell.angle_gamma   90.00
#
_symmetry.space_group_name_H-M   'P 1'
#
loop_
_entity.id
_entity.type
_entity.pdbx_description
1 polymer ?
#
loop_
_entity_poly.entity_id
_entity_poly.type
_entity_poly.pdbx_seq_one_letter_code
_entity_poly.pdbx_strand_id
1 'polypeptide(L)'
;MRARGLVVLAALGVASCGPRPAEQARICAIFALPAVPGDTQVGDAADLAWAKARERALFRSGAIYGPGWQVMGHGRAWGRCPIRAKPIEHLLISPDGTYAMTKGGRRAGGRPVSFGSCYYENGPAGWRVRACRRTLDDPAPLVGLKR
;
A
#
# COMPACT_ATOMS: atom_id res chain seq x y z
N MET A 1 -2.67 39.44 26.56
CA MET A 1 -2.64 37.95 26.55
C MET A 1 -3.59 37.41 25.48
N ARG A 2 -3.20 37.40 24.19
CA ARG A 2 -4.05 36.85 23.09
C ARG A 2 -3.27 36.11 21.99
N ALA A 3 -1.95 36.25 21.95
CA ALA A 3 -1.11 35.62 20.92
C ALA A 3 -0.79 34.13 21.17
N ARG A 4 -0.90 33.64 22.43
CA ARG A 4 -0.54 32.25 22.76
C ARG A 4 -1.61 31.21 22.35
N GLY A 5 -2.88 31.61 22.21
CA GLY A 5 -3.96 30.70 21.82
C GLY A 5 -3.95 30.34 20.32
N LEU A 6 -3.50 31.26 19.47
CA LEU A 6 -3.48 31.06 18.01
C LEU A 6 -2.37 30.14 17.53
N VAL A 7 -1.24 30.08 18.24
CA VAL A 7 -0.11 29.18 17.89
C VAL A 7 -0.44 27.71 18.19
N VAL A 8 -1.25 27.44 19.22
CA VAL A 8 -1.66 26.07 19.58
C VAL A 8 -2.66 25.49 18.58
N LEU A 9 -3.58 26.30 18.04
CA LEU A 9 -4.52 25.88 17.00
C LEU A 9 -3.85 25.61 15.65
N ALA A 10 -2.80 26.37 15.30
CA ALA A 10 -2.02 26.11 14.09
C ALA A 10 -1.19 24.82 14.19
N ALA A 11 -0.64 24.50 15.36
CA ALA A 11 0.12 23.26 15.57
C ALA A 11 -0.77 22.00 15.55
N LEU A 12 -2.03 22.10 15.95
CA LEU A 12 -3.01 21.00 15.87
C LEU A 12 -3.49 20.72 14.43
N GLY A 13 -3.37 21.69 13.51
CA GLY A 13 -3.76 21.54 12.11
C GLY A 13 -2.78 20.71 11.26
N VAL A 14 -1.50 20.64 11.66
CA VAL A 14 -0.43 20.01 10.85
C VAL A 14 -0.27 18.50 11.13
N ALA A 15 -1.02 17.96 12.10
CA ALA A 15 -0.97 16.53 12.44
C ALA A 15 -1.77 15.63 11.48
N SER A 16 -2.39 16.18 10.44
CA SER A 16 -3.41 15.47 9.64
C SER A 16 -2.93 14.88 8.30
N CYS A 17 -1.70 15.13 7.87
CA CYS A 17 -1.25 14.72 6.53
C CYS A 17 -0.49 13.38 6.47
N GLY A 18 -0.35 12.67 7.60
CA GLY A 18 0.43 11.42 7.68
C GLY A 18 -0.25 10.31 8.48
N PRO A 19 0.19 9.05 8.31
CA PRO A 19 -0.32 7.93 9.08
C PRO A 19 0.04 8.09 10.57
N ARG A 20 -0.80 7.55 11.46
CA ARG A 20 -0.51 7.53 12.91
C ARG A 20 0.74 6.69 13.20
N PRO A 21 1.46 6.87 14.32
CA PRO A 21 2.69 6.12 14.59
C PRO A 21 2.57 4.59 14.46
N ALA A 22 1.50 3.99 14.99
CA ALA A 22 1.26 2.54 14.85
C ALA A 22 0.98 2.10 13.41
N GLU A 23 0.30 2.94 12.63
CA GLU A 23 0.02 2.74 11.21
C GLU A 23 1.30 2.87 10.39
N GLN A 24 2.14 3.87 10.69
CA GLN A 24 3.46 4.05 10.09
C GLN A 24 4.35 2.83 10.33
N ALA A 25 4.39 2.30 11.55
CA ALA A 25 5.18 1.10 11.87
C ALA A 25 4.73 -0.10 11.05
N ARG A 26 3.41 -0.30 10.89
CA ARG A 26 2.83 -1.37 10.07
C ARG A 26 3.20 -1.23 8.60
N ILE A 27 3.05 -0.03 8.05
CA ILE A 27 3.40 0.30 6.67
C ILE A 27 4.90 0.03 6.42
N CYS A 28 5.76 0.47 7.34
CA CYS A 28 7.20 0.27 7.19
C CYS A 28 7.62 -1.20 7.34
N ALA A 29 6.96 -1.98 8.20
CA ALA A 29 7.19 -3.41 8.30
C ALA A 29 6.90 -4.12 6.98
N ILE A 30 5.81 -3.75 6.29
CA ILE A 30 5.48 -4.30 4.97
C ILE A 30 6.54 -3.91 3.93
N PHE A 31 7.01 -2.65 3.92
CA PHE A 31 8.05 -2.23 2.97
C PHE A 31 9.44 -2.76 3.27
N ALA A 32 9.71 -3.18 4.51
CA ALA A 32 10.95 -3.86 4.86
C ALA A 32 11.04 -5.26 4.23
N LEU A 33 9.91 -5.92 3.97
CA LEU A 33 9.89 -7.24 3.32
C LEU A 33 10.48 -7.18 1.91
N PRO A 34 11.29 -8.16 1.48
CA PRO A 34 12.09 -8.06 0.26
C PRO A 34 11.28 -8.06 -1.04
N ALA A 35 10.01 -8.49 -1.00
CA ALA A 35 9.15 -8.61 -2.17
C ALA A 35 8.94 -7.28 -2.93
N VAL A 36 9.05 -7.36 -4.25
CA VAL A 36 8.87 -6.26 -5.20
C VAL A 36 7.73 -6.60 -6.17
N PRO A 37 6.63 -5.82 -6.19
CA PRO A 37 5.54 -6.02 -7.13
C PRO A 37 6.02 -6.03 -8.59
N GLY A 38 5.52 -6.99 -9.37
CA GLY A 38 5.89 -7.15 -10.78
C GLY A 38 7.24 -7.83 -11.03
N ASP A 39 8.16 -7.83 -10.07
CA ASP A 39 9.46 -8.50 -10.22
C ASP A 39 9.55 -9.81 -9.43
N THR A 40 8.98 -9.86 -8.23
CA THR A 40 8.91 -11.06 -7.40
C THR A 40 7.78 -11.99 -7.82
N GLN A 41 8.04 -13.30 -7.86
CA GLN A 41 7.03 -14.35 -8.04
C GLN A 41 7.14 -15.34 -6.89
N VAL A 42 6.08 -15.46 -6.10
CA VAL A 42 6.02 -16.28 -4.88
C VAL A 42 4.60 -16.80 -4.71
N GLY A 43 4.47 -17.98 -4.11
CA GLY A 43 3.20 -18.59 -3.74
C GLY A 43 2.82 -19.74 -4.67
N ASP A 44 2.25 -20.78 -4.08
CA ASP A 44 1.66 -21.91 -4.82
C ASP A 44 0.21 -21.59 -5.26
N ALA A 45 -0.48 -22.59 -5.82
CA ALA A 45 -1.87 -22.42 -6.26
C ALA A 45 -2.82 -22.02 -5.10
N ALA A 46 -2.59 -22.52 -3.89
CA ALA A 46 -3.41 -22.20 -2.73
C ALA A 46 -3.17 -20.76 -2.25
N ASP A 47 -1.91 -20.31 -2.25
CA ASP A 47 -1.55 -18.93 -1.94
C ASP A 47 -2.11 -17.93 -2.97
N LEU A 48 -2.11 -18.30 -4.25
CA LEU A 48 -2.70 -17.47 -5.30
C LEU A 48 -4.23 -17.40 -5.19
N ALA A 49 -4.90 -18.51 -4.84
CA ALA A 49 -6.34 -18.52 -4.58
C ALA A 49 -6.68 -17.66 -3.36
N TRP A 50 -5.90 -17.79 -2.28
CA TRP A 50 -6.01 -16.94 -1.09
C TRP A 50 -5.85 -15.46 -1.45
N ALA A 51 -4.83 -15.11 -2.24
CA ALA A 51 -4.53 -13.75 -2.65
C ALA A 51 -5.67 -13.12 -3.47
N LYS A 52 -6.20 -13.84 -4.47
CA LYS A 52 -7.33 -13.37 -5.29
C LYS A 52 -8.58 -13.08 -4.44
N ALA A 53 -8.87 -13.92 -3.44
CA ALA A 53 -9.98 -13.71 -2.53
C ALA A 53 -9.80 -12.42 -1.68
N ARG A 54 -8.57 -12.17 -1.18
CA ARG A 54 -8.26 -10.97 -0.38
C ARG A 54 -8.16 -9.69 -1.22
N GLU A 55 -7.67 -9.77 -2.45
CA GLU A 55 -7.55 -8.62 -3.35
C GLU A 55 -8.89 -7.89 -3.51
N ARG A 56 -9.96 -8.66 -3.77
CA ARG A 56 -11.31 -8.11 -3.91
C ARG A 56 -11.83 -7.48 -2.61
N ALA A 57 -11.46 -8.03 -1.46
CA ALA A 57 -11.81 -7.45 -0.16
C ALA A 57 -11.03 -6.15 0.10
N LEU A 58 -9.73 -6.10 -0.23
CA LEU A 58 -8.90 -4.89 -0.09
C LEU A 58 -9.43 -3.74 -0.95
N PHE A 59 -9.82 -4.00 -2.19
CA PHE A 59 -10.41 -2.94 -3.03
C PHE A 59 -11.78 -2.46 -2.54
N ARG A 60 -12.51 -3.30 -1.79
CA ARG A 60 -13.84 -2.95 -1.26
C ARG A 60 -13.76 -2.11 0.01
N SER A 61 -12.87 -2.46 0.94
CA SER A 61 -12.86 -1.88 2.28
C SER A 61 -11.47 -1.59 2.84
N GLY A 62 -10.39 -1.93 2.12
CA GLY A 62 -9.03 -1.69 2.58
C GLY A 62 -8.70 -0.20 2.64
N ALA A 63 -7.84 0.16 3.59
CA ALA A 63 -7.20 1.46 3.60
C ALA A 63 -6.16 1.51 2.49
N ILE A 64 -6.34 2.42 1.53
CA ILE A 64 -5.44 2.64 0.40
C ILE A 64 -4.42 3.70 0.77
N TYR A 65 -3.14 3.40 0.58
CA TYR A 65 -2.02 4.30 0.78
C TYR A 65 -1.24 4.49 -0.51
N GLY A 66 -0.87 5.73 -0.78
CA GLY A 66 -0.06 6.15 -1.93
C GLY A 66 1.06 7.10 -1.52
N PRO A 67 1.87 7.53 -2.49
CA PRO A 67 2.87 8.56 -2.26
C PRO A 67 2.19 9.88 -1.88
N GLY A 68 2.74 10.56 -0.86
CA GLY A 68 2.11 11.73 -0.25
C GLY A 68 1.98 12.99 -1.13
N TRP A 69 2.45 12.97 -2.38
CA TRP A 69 2.30 14.07 -3.33
C TRP A 69 1.03 13.96 -4.19
N GLN A 70 0.33 12.82 -4.17
CA GLN A 70 -0.95 12.64 -4.87
C GLN A 70 -2.12 13.14 -4.00
N VAL A 71 -2.18 14.45 -3.78
CA VAL A 71 -3.19 15.13 -2.92
C VAL A 71 -4.63 15.02 -3.48
N MET A 72 -4.78 14.63 -4.75
CA MET A 72 -6.07 14.44 -5.44
C MET A 72 -6.52 12.97 -5.55
N GLY A 73 -5.74 12.02 -5.03
CA GLY A 73 -6.13 10.60 -5.00
C GLY A 73 -6.96 10.28 -3.77
N HIS A 74 -7.93 9.37 -3.87
CA HIS A 74 -8.72 8.85 -2.73
C HIS A 74 -7.88 8.02 -1.72
N GLY A 75 -6.55 8.14 -1.73
CA GLY A 75 -5.61 7.37 -0.92
C GLY A 75 -4.90 8.23 0.13
N ARG A 76 -4.58 7.62 1.26
CA ARG A 76 -3.80 8.25 2.34
C ARG A 76 -2.33 8.30 1.98
N ALA A 77 -1.58 9.27 2.48
CA ALA A 77 -0.12 9.21 2.39
C ALA A 77 0.40 8.02 3.23
N TRP A 78 1.34 7.23 2.70
CA TRP A 78 2.01 6.17 3.48
C TRP A 78 3.12 6.72 4.43
N GLY A 79 3.27 8.04 4.50
CA GLY A 79 4.24 8.72 5.35
C GLY A 79 5.71 8.43 4.99
N ARG A 80 6.57 8.28 6.00
CA ARG A 80 8.03 8.14 5.82
C ARG A 80 8.51 6.81 6.42
N CYS A 81 9.17 6.00 5.60
CA CYS A 81 9.89 4.80 6.05
C CYS A 81 11.37 4.97 5.75
N PRO A 82 12.27 4.46 6.62
CA PRO A 82 13.72 4.55 6.40
C PRO A 82 14.16 3.80 5.13
N ILE A 83 13.40 2.78 4.73
CA ILE A 83 13.63 2.02 3.51
C ILE A 83 12.67 2.52 2.44
N ARG A 84 13.18 3.18 1.36
CA ARG A 84 12.44 3.18 0.08
C ARG A 84 13.19 3.64 -1.18
N ALA A 85 13.39 2.66 -2.07
CA ALA A 85 13.16 2.82 -3.50
C ALA A 85 12.72 1.46 -4.07
N LYS A 86 11.47 1.06 -3.77
CA LYS A 86 10.78 -0.03 -4.48
C LYS A 86 9.71 0.61 -5.36
N PRO A 87 9.43 0.07 -6.55
CA PRO A 87 8.41 0.60 -7.47
C PRO A 87 6.99 0.23 -7.00
N ILE A 88 6.64 0.65 -5.78
CA ILE A 88 5.32 0.48 -5.20
C ILE A 88 4.54 1.75 -5.48
N GLU A 89 3.39 1.62 -6.14
CA GLU A 89 2.48 2.72 -6.44
C GLU A 89 1.38 2.80 -5.37
N HIS A 90 0.89 1.66 -4.92
CA HIS A 90 -0.16 1.56 -3.91
C HIS A 90 0.14 0.48 -2.87
N LEU A 91 -0.25 0.75 -1.63
CA LEU A 91 -0.35 -0.22 -0.54
C LEU A 91 -1.81 -0.24 -0.08
N LEU A 92 -2.41 -1.41 0.03
CA LEU A 92 -3.73 -1.58 0.64
C LEU A 92 -3.58 -2.45 1.88
N ILE A 93 -4.18 -2.04 2.99
CA ILE A 93 -4.20 -2.81 4.24
C ILE A 93 -5.65 -3.07 4.63
N SER A 94 -5.95 -4.30 5.05
CA SER A 94 -7.28 -4.66 5.52
C SER A 94 -7.68 -3.88 6.78
N PRO A 95 -8.97 -3.61 7.02
CA PRO A 95 -9.42 -2.86 8.22
C PRO A 95 -8.95 -3.47 9.54
N ASP A 96 -8.93 -4.80 9.62
CA ASP A 96 -8.47 -5.58 10.77
C ASP A 96 -6.92 -5.70 10.84
N GLY A 97 -6.19 -5.26 9.79
CA GLY A 97 -4.74 -5.30 9.72
C GLY A 97 -4.14 -6.71 9.65
N THR A 98 -4.93 -7.71 9.24
CA THR A 98 -4.49 -9.11 9.14
C THR A 98 -3.89 -9.46 7.77
N TYR A 99 -4.20 -8.69 6.73
CA TYR A 99 -3.61 -8.84 5.40
C TYR A 99 -3.42 -7.51 4.69
N ALA A 100 -2.50 -7.50 3.72
CA ALA A 100 -2.20 -6.33 2.93
C ALA A 100 -1.81 -6.73 1.51
N MET A 101 -1.78 -5.77 0.59
CA MET A 101 -1.17 -5.94 -0.72
C MET A 101 -0.44 -4.68 -1.15
N THR A 102 0.66 -4.86 -1.88
CA THR A 102 1.34 -3.78 -2.59
C THR A 102 1.14 -3.99 -4.08
N LYS A 103 0.96 -2.88 -4.81
CA LYS A 103 0.77 -2.86 -6.26
C LYS A 103 1.72 -1.84 -6.88
N GLY A 104 2.28 -2.18 -8.03
CA GLY A 104 3.21 -1.34 -8.76
C GLY A 104 4.13 -2.16 -9.65
N GLY A 105 5.18 -1.52 -10.14
CA GLY A 105 6.24 -2.16 -10.89
C GLY A 105 7.13 -1.15 -11.61
N ARG A 106 8.24 -1.63 -12.16
CA ARG A 106 9.27 -0.77 -12.76
C ARG A 106 8.75 -0.13 -14.04
N ARG A 107 9.25 1.07 -14.31
CA ARG A 107 9.04 1.79 -15.57
C ARG A 107 10.38 2.08 -16.24
N ALA A 108 10.44 1.96 -17.55
CA ALA A 108 11.57 2.37 -18.37
C ALA A 108 11.07 3.35 -19.44
N GLY A 109 11.64 4.55 -19.51
CA GLY A 109 11.16 5.60 -20.44
C GLY A 109 9.68 5.94 -20.25
N GLY A 110 9.18 5.93 -19.00
CA GLY A 110 7.77 6.17 -18.67
C GLY A 110 6.83 4.98 -18.91
N ARG A 111 7.26 3.95 -19.63
CA ARG A 111 6.47 2.75 -19.95
C ARG A 111 6.60 1.69 -18.85
N PRO A 112 5.51 1.05 -18.41
CA PRO A 112 5.59 -0.11 -17.52
C PRO A 112 6.42 -1.22 -18.17
N VAL A 113 7.45 -1.71 -17.48
CA VAL A 113 8.25 -2.90 -17.89
C VAL A 113 8.11 -4.06 -16.90
N SER A 114 7.61 -3.77 -15.71
CA SER A 114 7.01 -4.76 -14.83
C SER A 114 5.80 -4.14 -14.15
N PHE A 115 4.81 -4.98 -13.83
CA PHE A 115 3.67 -4.57 -13.03
C PHE A 115 3.07 -5.81 -12.37
N GLY A 116 2.63 -5.68 -11.14
CA GLY A 116 2.08 -6.82 -10.40
C GLY A 116 1.60 -6.45 -9.02
N SER A 117 1.35 -7.48 -8.23
CA SER A 117 0.94 -7.34 -6.84
C SER A 117 1.61 -8.37 -5.95
N CYS A 118 1.98 -7.93 -4.77
CA CYS A 118 2.46 -8.79 -3.69
C CYS A 118 1.48 -8.72 -2.52
N TYR A 119 1.20 -9.87 -1.92
CA TYR A 119 0.21 -10.05 -0.89
C TYR A 119 0.89 -10.52 0.38
N TYR A 120 0.44 -9.95 1.50
CA TYR A 120 1.06 -10.12 2.78
C TYR A 120 0.03 -10.57 3.80
N GLU A 121 0.47 -11.40 4.71
CA GLU A 121 -0.31 -11.82 5.87
C GLU A 121 0.44 -11.38 7.13
N ASN A 122 -0.32 -10.92 8.12
CA ASN A 122 0.19 -10.57 9.44
C ASN A 122 -0.14 -11.70 10.42
N GLY A 123 0.88 -12.39 10.88
CA GLY A 123 0.75 -13.46 11.87
C GLY A 123 1.42 -13.09 13.21
N PRO A 124 1.55 -14.05 14.14
CA PRO A 124 2.21 -13.83 15.42
C PRO A 124 3.68 -13.35 15.29
N ALA A 125 4.37 -13.80 14.24
CA ALA A 125 5.74 -13.39 13.92
C ALA A 125 5.83 -12.06 13.13
N GLY A 126 4.69 -11.40 12.90
CA GLY A 126 4.57 -10.20 12.09
C GLY A 126 4.25 -10.50 10.63
N TRP A 127 4.58 -9.52 9.77
CA TRP A 127 4.27 -9.57 8.35
C TRP A 127 5.15 -10.56 7.60
N ARG A 128 4.53 -11.34 6.71
CA ARG A 128 5.22 -12.20 5.76
C ARG A 128 4.63 -12.06 4.37
N VAL A 129 5.46 -12.28 3.35
CA VAL A 129 5.00 -12.40 1.96
C VAL A 129 4.29 -13.75 1.82
N ARG A 130 3.07 -13.73 1.28
CA ARG A 130 2.30 -14.94 1.03
C ARG A 130 2.23 -15.29 -0.46
N ALA A 131 2.05 -14.28 -1.31
CA ALA A 131 2.10 -14.47 -2.74
C ALA A 131 2.63 -13.21 -3.44
N CYS A 132 3.21 -13.36 -4.62
CA CYS A 132 3.47 -12.27 -5.55
C CYS A 132 3.19 -12.76 -6.96
N ARG A 133 2.51 -11.94 -7.76
CA ARG A 133 2.21 -12.24 -9.15
C ARG A 133 2.42 -11.03 -10.05
N ARG A 134 2.88 -11.30 -11.27
CA ARG A 134 2.85 -10.32 -12.37
C ARG A 134 1.42 -10.18 -12.86
N THR A 135 1.06 -8.96 -13.23
CA THR A 135 -0.25 -8.61 -13.79
C THR A 135 -0.09 -7.58 -14.91
N LEU A 136 1.11 -7.47 -15.51
CA LEU A 136 1.38 -6.50 -16.58
C LEU A 136 0.50 -6.78 -17.80
N ASP A 137 0.33 -8.07 -18.11
CA ASP A 137 -0.46 -8.55 -19.25
C ASP A 137 -1.84 -9.09 -18.81
N ASP A 138 -2.14 -9.04 -17.51
CA ASP A 138 -3.48 -9.39 -17.01
C ASP A 138 -4.45 -8.28 -17.45
N PRO A 139 -5.65 -8.61 -17.96
CA PRO A 139 -6.67 -7.60 -18.21
C PRO A 139 -6.95 -6.85 -16.90
N ALA A 140 -6.85 -5.52 -16.93
CA ALA A 140 -7.10 -4.71 -15.75
C ALA A 140 -8.46 -5.09 -15.16
N PRO A 141 -8.57 -5.42 -13.86
CA PRO A 141 -9.87 -5.60 -13.24
C PRO A 141 -10.60 -4.26 -13.37
N LEU A 142 -11.63 -4.24 -14.21
CA LEU A 142 -12.51 -3.08 -14.42
C LEU A 142 -13.28 -2.81 -13.12
N VAL A 143 -12.61 -2.24 -12.13
CA VAL A 143 -13.25 -1.76 -10.91
C VAL A 143 -13.71 -0.34 -11.17
N GLY A 144 -14.95 -0.19 -11.63
CA GLY A 144 -15.77 0.97 -11.31
C GLY A 144 -15.41 2.32 -11.96
N LEU A 145 -14.90 2.35 -13.19
CA LEU A 145 -15.17 3.51 -14.06
C LEU A 145 -16.65 3.47 -14.44
N LYS A 146 -17.51 3.98 -13.55
CA LYS A 146 -18.85 4.40 -13.97
C LYS A 146 -18.64 5.44 -15.07
N ARG A 147 -19.22 5.16 -16.24
CA ARG A 147 -19.48 6.17 -17.27
C ARG A 147 -20.38 7.25 -16.70
#